data_AF-A0A922LIT6-F1
#
_entry.id   AF-A0A922LIT6-F1
#
_cell.length_a   1.000
_cell.length_b   1.000
_cell.length_c   1.000
_cell.angle_alpha   90.00
_cell.angle_beta   90.00
_cell.angle_gamma   90.00
#
_symmetry.space_group_name_H-M   'P 1'
#
loop_
_entity.id
_entity.type
_entity.pdbx_description
1 polymer ?
#
loop_
_entity_poly.entity_id
_entity_poly.type
_entity_poly.pdbx_seq_one_letter_code
_entity_poly.pdbx_strand_id
1 'polypeptide(L)'
;MGTCISESVVEESTGIVPRITKDLFEKMPNYEYEYTVKVSFLEIYKEDIHDLLGEDVSASLQIREENQLVKIPGLTETVVTSSEEVLYLLHCGSTKRSVASTARNLRSSCSHAIFTLFFVAAKDSSNG
;
A
#
# COMPACT_ATOMS: atom_id res chain seq x y z
N MET A 1 19.22 -12.03 -10.02
CA MET A 1 19.94 -12.92 -9.08
C MET A 1 20.03 -12.20 -7.74
N GLY A 2 19.41 -12.76 -6.69
CA GLY A 2 19.62 -12.35 -5.30
C GLY A 2 18.42 -11.71 -4.60
N THR A 3 17.37 -12.48 -4.31
CA THR A 3 16.49 -12.21 -3.17
C THR A 3 17.24 -12.61 -1.91
N CYS A 4 18.07 -11.71 -1.39
CA CYS A 4 18.54 -11.84 -0.02
C CYS A 4 17.44 -11.32 0.89
N ILE A 5 16.66 -12.25 1.43
CA ILE A 5 16.03 -12.04 2.73
C ILE A 5 17.21 -12.11 3.71
N SER A 6 17.95 -11.02 3.85
CA SER A 6 18.99 -10.93 4.87
C SER A 6 18.31 -10.66 6.20
N GLU A 7 18.32 -11.70 7.02
CA GLU A 7 18.03 -11.74 8.44
C GLU A 7 18.99 -10.79 9.19
N SER A 8 18.74 -9.47 9.05
CA SER A 8 19.35 -8.35 9.78
C SER A 8 18.91 -7.03 9.13
N VAL A 9 17.61 -6.71 9.20
CA VAL A 9 17.22 -5.31 9.00
C VAL A 9 17.64 -4.57 10.25
N VAL A 10 18.75 -3.85 10.15
CA VAL A 10 19.21 -2.91 11.18
C VAL A 10 18.03 -1.97 11.48
N GLU A 11 17.56 -1.91 12.74
CA GLU A 11 16.42 -1.07 13.14
C GLU A 11 16.62 0.41 12.75
N GLU A 12 17.85 0.85 12.48
CA GLU A 12 18.22 2.21 12.10
C GLU A 12 18.01 2.52 10.59
N SER A 13 18.01 1.51 9.71
CA SER A 13 17.78 1.68 8.27
C SER A 13 16.32 1.47 7.84
N THR A 14 15.45 1.15 8.79
CA THR A 14 14.04 0.88 8.53
C THR A 14 13.30 2.19 8.20
N GLY A 15 12.63 2.24 7.05
CA GLY A 15 11.87 3.42 6.60
C GLY A 15 10.60 3.67 7.43
N ILE A 16 9.90 4.77 7.14
CA ILE A 16 8.71 5.17 7.91
C ILE A 16 7.54 4.18 7.79
N VAL A 17 7.32 3.61 6.59
CA VAL A 17 6.22 2.65 6.36
C VAL A 17 6.36 1.42 7.26
N PRO A 18 7.47 0.66 7.25
CA PRO A 18 7.63 -0.49 8.15
C PRO A 18 7.54 -0.17 9.64
N ARG A 19 7.97 1.02 10.07
CA ARG A 19 7.82 1.43 11.47
C ARG A 19 6.34 1.64 11.82
N ILE A 20 5.61 2.42 11.03
CA ILE A 20 4.20 2.72 11.28
C ILE A 20 3.36 1.44 11.22
N THR A 21 3.63 0.54 10.29
CA THR A 21 2.86 -0.71 10.16
C THR A 21 3.06 -1.60 11.37
N LYS A 22 4.30 -1.77 11.83
CA LYS A 22 4.60 -2.54 13.04
C LYS A 22 3.89 -1.94 14.26
N ASP A 23 4.08 -0.64 14.48
CA ASP A 23 3.47 0.09 15.59
C ASP A 23 1.93 0.02 15.56
N LEU A 24 1.33 0.06 14.38
CA LEU A 24 -0.13 -0.03 14.20
C LEU A 24 -0.64 -1.39 14.66
N PHE A 25 -0.11 -2.48 14.11
CA PHE A 25 -0.56 -3.84 14.44
C PHE A 25 -0.25 -4.22 15.90
N GLU A 26 0.84 -3.72 16.49
CA GLU A 26 1.14 -3.92 17.91
C GLU A 26 0.13 -3.22 18.84
N LYS A 27 -0.43 -2.08 18.42
CA LYS A 27 -1.38 -1.28 19.21
C LYS A 27 -2.86 -1.63 18.97
N MET A 28 -3.15 -2.45 17.96
CA MET A 28 -4.51 -2.89 17.62
C MET A 28 -5.21 -3.85 18.60
N PRO A 29 -4.60 -4.65 19.49
CA PRO A 29 -5.32 -5.69 20.23
C PRO A 29 -6.23 -5.20 21.39
N ASN A 30 -6.94 -4.07 21.24
CA ASN A 30 -7.92 -3.60 22.20
C ASN A 30 -9.27 -4.31 22.00
N TYR A 31 -9.78 -4.98 23.04
CA TYR A 31 -11.06 -5.69 23.06
C TYR A 31 -12.32 -4.80 22.90
N GLU A 32 -12.17 -3.47 22.83
CA GLU A 32 -13.30 -2.54 22.65
C GLU A 32 -13.68 -2.31 21.18
N TYR A 33 -12.79 -2.62 20.23
CA TYR A 33 -12.99 -2.29 18.82
C TYR A 33 -12.70 -3.47 17.89
N GLU A 34 -13.52 -3.60 16.86
CA GLU A 34 -13.20 -4.38 15.66
C GLU A 34 -12.40 -3.51 14.69
N TYR A 35 -11.29 -4.06 14.19
CA TYR A 35 -10.39 -3.34 13.29
C TYR A 35 -10.40 -3.94 11.89
N THR A 36 -10.42 -3.07 10.88
CA THR A 36 -10.18 -3.45 9.48
C THR A 36 -9.07 -2.58 8.91
N VAL A 37 -8.02 -3.23 8.41
CA VAL A 37 -6.91 -2.57 7.72
C VAL A 37 -6.95 -2.97 6.25
N LYS A 38 -6.87 -1.97 5.37
CA LYS A 38 -6.71 -2.16 3.93
C LYS A 38 -5.47 -1.42 3.44
N VAL A 39 -4.92 -1.90 2.34
CA VAL A 39 -3.78 -1.28 1.65
C VAL A 39 -4.13 -1.04 0.20
N SER A 40 -3.76 0.12 -0.32
CA SER A 40 -3.68 0.37 -1.77
C SER A 40 -2.33 0.97 -2.13
N PHE A 41 -1.85 0.71 -3.34
CA PHE A 41 -0.59 1.26 -3.83
C PHE A 41 -0.73 1.65 -5.29
N LEU A 42 -0.52 2.93 -5.58
CA LEU A 42 -0.57 3.45 -6.93
C LEU A 42 0.65 4.28 -7.30
N GLU A 43 0.88 4.40 -8.59
CA GLU A 43 1.85 5.32 -9.18
C GLU A 43 1.13 6.32 -10.07
N ILE A 44 1.51 7.60 -9.97
CA ILE A 44 1.14 8.65 -10.91
C ILE A 44 2.35 8.90 -11.81
N TYR A 45 2.20 8.59 -13.09
CA TYR A 45 3.23 8.76 -14.10
C TYR A 45 2.64 9.43 -15.34
N LYS A 46 3.18 10.59 -15.73
CA LYS A 46 2.68 11.37 -16.88
C LYS A 46 1.16 11.59 -16.85
N GLU A 47 0.62 11.92 -15.67
CA GLU A 47 -0.82 12.14 -15.44
C GLU A 47 -1.69 10.87 -15.53
N ASP A 48 -1.11 9.71 -15.85
CA ASP A 48 -1.77 8.40 -15.75
C ASP A 48 -1.60 7.81 -14.35
N ILE A 49 -2.64 7.11 -13.89
CA ILE A 49 -2.62 6.37 -12.62
C ILE A 49 -2.48 4.88 -12.91
N HIS A 50 -1.51 4.25 -12.28
CA HIS A 50 -1.30 2.81 -12.39
C HIS A 50 -1.46 2.15 -11.02
N ASP A 51 -2.25 1.09 -10.98
CA ASP A 51 -2.39 0.25 -9.79
C ASP A 51 -1.18 -0.69 -9.66
N LEU A 52 -0.41 -0.52 -8.60
CA LEU A 52 0.77 -1.34 -8.32
C LEU A 52 0.43 -2.65 -7.60
N LEU A 53 -0.79 -2.81 -7.08
CA LEU A 53 -1.26 -4.07 -6.48
C LEU A 53 -2.11 -4.89 -7.44
N GLY A 54 -2.75 -4.26 -8.41
CA GLY A 54 -3.57 -4.90 -9.44
C GLY A 54 -2.84 -5.92 -10.32
N GLU A 55 -3.62 -6.74 -11.03
CA GLU A 55 -3.11 -7.77 -11.94
C GLU A 55 -2.38 -7.16 -13.15
N ASP A 56 -2.97 -6.10 -13.73
CA ASP A 56 -2.42 -5.39 -14.88
C ASP A 56 -1.99 -3.96 -14.51
N VAL A 57 -0.69 -3.80 -14.28
CA VAL A 57 -0.05 -2.52 -13.96
C VAL A 57 0.04 -1.59 -15.19
N SER A 58 -0.16 -2.13 -16.40
CA SER A 58 -0.09 -1.33 -17.64
C SER A 58 -1.39 -0.56 -17.90
N ALA A 59 -2.51 -1.00 -17.34
CA ALA A 59 -3.77 -0.31 -17.40
C ALA A 59 -3.70 1.02 -16.64
N SER A 60 -4.20 2.09 -17.27
CA SER A 60 -4.37 3.39 -16.61
C SER A 60 -5.76 3.46 -15.96
N LEU A 61 -5.81 3.86 -14.70
CA LEU A 61 -7.03 4.11 -13.93
C LEU A 61 -7.47 5.56 -14.10
N GLN A 62 -8.79 5.76 -14.15
CA GLN A 62 -9.37 7.10 -14.25
C GLN A 62 -9.78 7.62 -12.87
N ILE A 63 -9.46 8.88 -12.59
CA ILE A 63 -10.02 9.59 -11.44
C ILE A 63 -11.48 9.95 -11.73
N ARG A 64 -12.37 9.75 -10.76
CA ARG A 64 -13.75 10.23 -10.80
C ARG A 64 -14.05 11.05 -9.56
N GLU A 65 -14.74 12.17 -9.74
CA GLU A 65 -15.24 12.98 -8.64
C GLU A 65 -16.74 12.72 -8.45
N GLU A 66 -17.14 12.31 -7.26
CA GLU A 66 -18.54 12.09 -6.90
C GLU A 66 -18.81 12.70 -5.54
N ASN A 67 -19.79 13.60 -5.43
CA ASN A 67 -20.15 14.29 -4.18
C ASN A 67 -18.96 14.97 -3.48
N GLN A 68 -18.08 15.63 -4.24
CA GLN A 68 -16.83 16.25 -3.74
C GLN A 68 -15.80 15.25 -3.17
N LEU A 69 -16.03 13.94 -3.37
CA LEU A 69 -15.10 12.89 -3.01
C LEU A 69 -14.41 12.37 -4.27
N VAL A 70 -13.08 12.43 -4.27
CA VAL A 70 -12.26 11.84 -5.32
C VAL A 70 -12.22 10.33 -5.12
N LYS A 71 -12.63 9.58 -6.14
CA LYS A 71 -12.59 8.11 -6.20
C LYS A 71 -11.74 7.67 -7.37
N ILE A 72 -11.09 6.52 -7.23
CA ILE A 72 -10.32 5.88 -8.30
C ILE A 72 -10.93 4.50 -8.53
N PRO A 73 -11.97 4.39 -9.38
CA PRO A 73 -12.60 3.10 -9.67
C PRO A 73 -11.58 2.12 -10.24
N GLY A 74 -11.60 0.89 -9.74
CA GLY A 74 -10.66 -0.16 -10.17
C GLY A 74 -9.32 -0.16 -9.43
N LEU A 75 -9.08 0.78 -8.50
CA LEU A 75 -7.94 0.70 -7.60
C LEU A 75 -8.10 -0.49 -6.65
N THR A 76 -7.12 -1.38 -6.63
CA THR A 76 -7.10 -2.54 -5.73
C THR A 76 -6.90 -2.10 -4.29
N GLU A 77 -7.83 -2.52 -3.43
CA GLU A 77 -7.72 -2.42 -1.97
C GLU A 77 -7.64 -3.82 -1.37
N THR A 78 -6.51 -4.15 -0.76
CA THR A 78 -6.30 -5.48 -0.15
C THR A 78 -6.47 -5.38 1.35
N VAL A 79 -7.38 -6.18 1.91
CA VAL A 79 -7.48 -6.34 3.37
C VAL A 79 -6.25 -7.09 3.86
N VAL A 80 -5.64 -6.58 4.93
CA VAL A 80 -4.43 -7.14 5.54
C VAL A 80 -4.67 -7.41 7.01
N THR A 81 -4.05 -8.46 7.53
CA THR A 81 -4.21 -8.92 8.91
C THR A 81 -2.94 -8.81 9.74
N SER A 82 -1.80 -8.53 9.10
CA SER A 82 -0.52 -8.42 9.79
C SER A 82 0.43 -7.39 9.17
N SER A 83 1.44 -6.99 9.94
CA SER A 83 2.47 -6.05 9.46
C SER A 83 3.28 -6.64 8.30
N GLU A 84 3.51 -7.95 8.32
CA GLU A 84 4.25 -8.71 7.33
C GLU A 84 3.52 -8.70 5.97
N GLU A 85 2.19 -8.84 5.97
CA GLU A 85 1.38 -8.76 4.75
C GLU A 85 1.48 -7.37 4.12
N VAL A 86 1.46 -6.30 4.92
CA VAL A 86 1.63 -4.94 4.41
C VAL A 86 3.00 -4.77 3.76
N LEU A 87 4.06 -5.25 4.42
CA LEU A 87 5.42 -5.17 3.90
C LEU A 87 5.63 -6.00 2.65
N TYR A 88 4.97 -7.16 2.58
CA TYR A 88 4.94 -7.97 1.38
C TYR A 88 4.30 -7.21 0.21
N LEU A 89 3.13 -6.61 0.40
CA LEU A 89 2.46 -5.81 -0.64
C LEU A 89 3.29 -4.59 -1.06
N LEU A 90 3.92 -3.90 -0.10
CA LEU A 90 4.85 -2.81 -0.37
C LEU A 90 6.01 -3.27 -1.27
N HIS A 91 6.60 -4.43 -0.97
CA HIS A 91 7.69 -5.00 -1.75
C HIS A 91 7.25 -5.41 -3.16
N CYS A 92 6.12 -6.09 -3.27
CA CYS A 92 5.53 -6.50 -4.56
C CYS A 92 5.24 -5.29 -5.45
N GLY A 93 4.56 -4.27 -4.93
CA GLY A 93 4.24 -3.06 -5.69
C GLY A 93 5.50 -2.26 -6.07
N SER A 94 6.51 -2.20 -5.17
CA SER A 94 7.79 -1.56 -5.46
C SER A 94 8.57 -2.26 -6.59
N THR A 95 8.48 -3.59 -6.64
CA THR A 95 9.08 -4.39 -7.71
C THR A 95 8.37 -4.13 -9.04
N LYS A 96 7.03 -4.15 -9.06
CA LYS A 96 6.21 -3.84 -10.24
C LYS A 96 6.52 -2.44 -10.78
N ARG A 97 6.61 -1.44 -9.92
CA ARG A 97 7.03 -0.06 -10.26
C ARG A 97 8.41 -0.02 -10.91
N SER A 98 9.37 -0.76 -10.36
CA SER A 98 10.75 -0.83 -10.88
C SER A 98 10.83 -1.50 -12.26
N VAL A 99 10.05 -2.54 -12.49
CA VAL A 99 9.94 -3.23 -13.79
C VAL A 99 9.29 -2.32 -14.84
N ALA A 100 8.20 -1.63 -14.50
CA ALA A 100 7.55 -0.67 -15.37
C ALA A 100 8.50 0.47 -15.79
N SER A 101 9.35 0.92 -14.84
CA SER A 101 10.38 1.94 -15.08
C SER A 101 11.52 1.47 -16.01
N THR A 102 11.81 0.17 -16.05
CA THR A 102 12.89 -0.40 -16.87
C THR A 102 12.40 -0.77 -18.29
N ALA A 103 11.14 -1.19 -18.43
CA ALA A 103 10.53 -1.50 -19.72
C ALA A 103 10.23 -0.25 -20.57
N ARG A 104 10.15 0.93 -19.94
CA ARG A 104 9.83 2.22 -20.58
C ARG A 104 10.90 3.23 -20.17
N ASN A 105 11.93 3.44 -21.00
CA ASN A 105 13.06 4.33 -20.73
C ASN A 105 12.63 5.68 -20.08
N LEU A 106 13.34 6.07 -19.01
CA LEU A 106 13.28 7.31 -18.22
C LEU A 106 12.38 7.37 -16.96
N ARG A 107 13.08 7.15 -15.84
CA ARG A 107 13.26 8.03 -14.66
C ARG A 107 12.18 8.00 -13.57
N SER A 108 12.46 7.19 -12.55
CA SER A 108 11.82 7.12 -11.22
C SER A 108 11.78 8.42 -10.42
N SER A 109 12.45 9.49 -10.88
CA SER A 109 12.41 10.84 -10.28
C SER A 109 11.17 11.65 -10.69
N CYS A 110 10.41 11.22 -11.69
CA CYS A 110 9.26 11.96 -12.22
C CYS A 110 7.91 11.27 -11.97
N SER A 111 7.90 10.09 -11.33
CA SER A 111 6.69 9.43 -10.89
C SER A 111 6.49 9.60 -9.39
N HIS A 112 5.24 9.82 -9.00
CA HIS A 112 4.83 9.87 -7.60
C HIS A 112 4.25 8.52 -7.23
N ALA A 113 4.65 7.97 -6.09
CA ALA A 113 4.12 6.71 -5.58
C ALA A 113 3.33 6.98 -4.30
N ILE A 114 2.09 6.51 -4.24
CA ILE A 114 1.18 6.72 -3.12
C ILE A 114 0.82 5.36 -2.54
N PHE A 115 1.40 5.04 -1.39
CA PHE A 115 1.06 3.86 -0.61
C PHE A 115 0.10 4.28 0.51
N THR A 116 -1.12 3.77 0.46
CA THR A 116 -2.19 4.15 1.39
C THR A 116 -2.48 3.01 2.34
N LEU A 117 -2.42 3.29 3.63
CA LEU A 117 -2.95 2.44 4.68
C LEU A 117 -4.29 3.02 5.11
N PHE A 118 -5.35 2.26 4.88
CA PHE A 118 -6.70 2.62 5.30
C PHE A 118 -7.08 1.81 6.53
N PHE A 119 -7.39 2.50 7.62
CA PHE A 119 -7.64 1.91 8.93
C PHE A 119 -9.03 2.32 9.41
N VAL A 120 -9.83 1.33 9.83
CA VAL A 120 -11.15 1.53 10.42
C VAL A 120 -11.18 0.80 11.76
N ALA A 121 -11.64 1.50 12.79
CA ALA A 121 -11.96 0.92 14.09
C ALA A 121 -13.47 1.14 14.34
N ALA A 122 -14.22 0.06 14.52
CA ALA A 122 -15.63 0.09 14.86
C ALA A 122 -15.81 -0.40 16.29
N LYS A 123 -16.57 0.34 17.12
CA LYS A 123 -16.81 -0.07 18.50
C LYS A 123 -17.73 -1.29 18.55
N ASP A 124 -17.36 -2.29 19.33
CA ASP A 124 -18.19 -3.47 19.54
C ASP A 124 -19.50 -3.06 20.22
N SER A 125 -20.62 -3.18 19.49
CA SER A 125 -21.95 -2.81 19.96
C SER A 125 -22.63 -3.95 20.76
N SER A 126 -21.94 -5.06 20.99
CA SER A 126 -22.44 -6.30 21.60
C SER A 126 -22.43 -6.30 23.14
N ASN A 127 -22.04 -5.20 23.79
CA ASN A 127 -21.95 -5.08 25.25
C ASN A 127 -23.01 -4.13 25.86
N GLY A 128 -24.27 -4.27 25.41
CA GLY A 128 -25.45 -3.56 25.95
C GLY A 128 -26.42 -4.51 26.64
#